data_AF-A0A951G5Y1-F1
#
_entry.id   AF-A0A951G5Y1-F1
#
_cell.length_a   1.000
_cell.length_b   1.000
_cell.length_c   1.000
_cell.angle_alpha   90.00
_cell.angle_beta   90.00
_cell.angle_gamma   90.00
#
_symmetry.space_group_name_H-M   'P 1'
#
loop_
_entity.id
_entity.type
_entity.pdbx_description
1 polymer ?
#
loop_
_entity_poly.entity_id
_entity_poly.type
_entity_poly.pdbx_seq_one_letter_code
_entity_poly.pdbx_strand_id
1 'polypeptide(L)'
;MIAGAVAAGAALVVFALASGGRSSAAAGSTGAGATAAVVRTTLAAQEQVAGTLERAGSCTLVSQQSAGTVTELPAPGAVVGRGEVLYWVDGEPVRLLYGTQAAWRTLAVGVSEGTDVLQLKRNLRALGFTADGALKVNDEFDWATAVAIEQWQRAQRAAQTGVLPLGSIAFLPGTVRVTAQLALPGDPALPGTQVLGLSSTDLAVSVPLDPSLRQLVRVGDRVQIQLPEGQTTPGRVIRIGAGATAETGQTSSARSGSAGAGAAAQAGSSSAGGAQAGGGPSPTVPVMISLDRPSDARGLDQVPVEVLITDTVHRGVLAVPIAALLALAGSGYAVAVDEGGTRTLMPVTPGIFDGNLVEVSSPRLRAGMRAEVPSS
;
A
#
# COMPACT_ATOMS: atom_id res chain seq x y z
N MET A 1 -12.55 -30.76 -44.73
CA MET A 1 -11.34 -31.53 -45.11
C MET A 1 -10.30 -31.25 -44.04
N ILE A 2 -9.78 -32.14 -43.19
CA ILE A 2 -9.69 -33.61 -43.00
C ILE A 2 -9.49 -33.77 -41.47
N ALA A 3 -10.38 -34.37 -40.66
CA ALA A 3 -10.52 -35.79 -40.29
C ALA A 3 -9.31 -36.46 -39.57
N GLY A 4 -9.58 -37.08 -38.40
CA GLY A 4 -8.77 -38.14 -37.76
C GLY A 4 -8.33 -37.81 -36.32
N ALA A 5 -8.45 -38.68 -35.30
CA ALA A 5 -8.99 -40.03 -35.20
C ALA A 5 -9.22 -40.37 -33.71
N VAL A 6 -10.22 -41.22 -33.47
CA VAL A 6 -10.61 -41.83 -32.18
C VAL A 6 -9.71 -43.03 -31.87
N ALA A 7 -9.38 -43.25 -30.60
CA ALA A 7 -8.91 -44.55 -30.11
C ALA A 7 -9.67 -44.91 -28.83
N ALA A 8 -10.59 -45.87 -28.98
CA ALA A 8 -11.29 -46.57 -27.90
C ALA A 8 -10.47 -47.81 -27.51
N GLY A 9 -10.34 -48.08 -26.21
CA GLY A 9 -9.77 -49.30 -25.66
C GLY A 9 -10.79 -49.97 -24.72
N ALA A 10 -11.18 -51.19 -25.08
CA ALA A 10 -12.21 -52.00 -24.41
C ALA A 10 -11.60 -53.21 -23.67
N ALA A 11 -12.46 -53.85 -22.86
CA ALA A 11 -12.37 -55.19 -22.24
C ALA A 11 -11.54 -55.28 -20.94
N LEU A 12 -12.04 -55.87 -19.85
CA LEU A 12 -12.63 -57.21 -19.75
C LEU A 12 -13.71 -57.30 -18.65
N VAL A 13 -14.85 -57.90 -19.00
CA VAL A 13 -15.88 -58.40 -18.09
C VAL A 13 -15.53 -59.84 -17.73
N VAL A 14 -15.39 -60.16 -16.44
CA VAL A 14 -15.39 -61.54 -15.95
C VAL A 14 -16.65 -61.73 -15.10
N PHE A 15 -17.54 -62.57 -15.61
CA PHE A 15 -18.78 -62.99 -14.98
C PHE A 15 -18.50 -64.31 -14.25
N ALA A 16 -18.60 -64.33 -12.93
CA ALA A 16 -18.55 -65.55 -12.13
C ALA A 16 -19.91 -65.79 -11.48
N LEU A 17 -20.59 -66.87 -11.91
CA LEU A 17 -21.79 -67.43 -11.28
C LEU A 17 -21.41 -68.67 -10.48
N ALA A 18 -21.66 -68.64 -9.18
CA ALA A 18 -21.94 -69.76 -8.25
C ALA A 18 -21.98 -69.13 -6.85
N SER A 19 -22.80 -69.47 -5.85
CA SER A 19 -23.94 -70.36 -5.65
C SER A 19 -24.49 -69.96 -4.25
N GLY A 20 -25.77 -70.22 -3.98
CA GLY A 20 -26.53 -69.64 -2.87
C GLY A 20 -25.99 -69.82 -1.43
N GLY A 21 -26.28 -68.83 -0.60
CA GLY A 21 -26.22 -68.88 0.87
C GLY A 21 -27.19 -67.84 1.45
N ARG A 22 -28.16 -68.30 2.24
CA ARG A 22 -29.17 -67.46 2.92
C ARG A 22 -28.52 -66.63 4.03
N SER A 23 -29.01 -65.39 4.14
CA SER A 23 -29.06 -64.50 5.31
C SER A 23 -27.99 -64.59 6.39
N SER A 24 -27.22 -63.52 6.55
CA SER A 24 -26.98 -62.96 7.88
C SER A 24 -27.01 -61.44 7.78
N ALA A 25 -27.87 -60.83 8.58
CA ALA A 25 -27.88 -59.39 8.81
C ALA A 25 -26.52 -58.99 9.38
N ALA A 26 -25.76 -58.18 8.65
CA ALA A 26 -24.59 -57.49 9.17
C ALA A 26 -24.97 -56.03 9.42
N ALA A 27 -24.75 -55.63 10.66
CA ALA A 27 -25.02 -54.33 11.25
C ALA A 27 -24.57 -53.15 10.37
N GLY A 28 -25.28 -52.04 10.53
CA GLY A 28 -25.01 -50.79 9.83
C GLY A 28 -23.54 -50.38 9.92
N SER A 29 -22.91 -50.21 8.77
CA SER A 29 -21.73 -49.37 8.65
C SER A 29 -22.18 -47.93 8.84
N THR A 30 -22.24 -47.46 10.09
CA THR A 30 -22.22 -46.02 10.37
C THR A 30 -20.95 -45.50 9.72
N GLY A 31 -21.10 -44.70 8.67
CA GLY A 31 -20.01 -44.29 7.79
C GLY A 31 -18.84 -43.73 8.58
N ALA A 32 -17.63 -44.14 8.21
CA ALA A 32 -16.41 -43.49 8.68
C ALA A 32 -16.52 -42.00 8.34
N GLY A 33 -16.69 -41.15 9.35
CA GLY A 33 -16.75 -39.71 9.17
C GLY A 33 -15.50 -39.22 8.44
N ALA A 34 -15.62 -38.13 7.69
CA ALA A 34 -14.45 -37.52 7.08
C ALA A 34 -13.45 -37.16 8.20
N THR A 35 -12.20 -37.62 8.13
CA THR A 35 -11.18 -37.29 9.13
C THR A 35 -10.13 -36.34 8.56
N ALA A 36 -9.68 -35.37 9.35
CA ALA A 36 -8.57 -34.47 9.05
C ALA A 36 -7.39 -34.69 10.02
N ALA A 37 -6.17 -34.49 9.55
CA ALA A 37 -5.00 -34.63 10.42
C ALA A 37 -4.86 -33.42 11.36
N VAL A 38 -4.54 -33.69 12.62
CA VAL A 38 -4.01 -32.68 13.55
C VAL A 38 -2.61 -32.31 13.08
N VAL A 39 -2.37 -31.05 12.77
CA VAL A 39 -1.09 -30.58 12.24
C VAL A 39 -0.38 -29.68 13.25
N ARG A 40 0.95 -29.72 13.26
CA ARG A 40 1.74 -28.72 13.99
C ARG A 40 2.12 -27.62 13.00
N THR A 41 1.62 -26.41 13.22
CA THR A 41 1.78 -25.30 12.27
C THR A 41 1.97 -23.97 13.00
N THR A 42 2.17 -22.89 12.24
CA THR A 42 2.07 -21.53 12.74
C THR A 42 0.69 -20.99 12.39
N LEU A 43 -0.04 -20.47 13.37
CA LEU A 43 -1.29 -19.75 13.14
C LEU A 43 -1.11 -18.27 13.48
N ALA A 44 -1.81 -17.40 12.74
CA ALA A 44 -1.81 -15.96 12.98
C ALA A 44 -3.24 -15.44 13.13
N ALA A 45 -3.51 -14.69 14.20
CA ALA A 45 -4.71 -13.88 14.31
C ALA A 45 -4.53 -12.65 13.41
N GLN A 46 -5.53 -12.37 12.58
CA GLN A 46 -5.52 -11.22 11.69
C GLN A 46 -6.78 -10.38 11.89
N GLU A 47 -6.60 -9.07 11.87
CA GLU A 47 -7.67 -8.08 11.84
C GLU A 47 -7.83 -7.59 10.40
N GLN A 48 -9.07 -7.55 9.91
CA GLN A 48 -9.38 -7.02 8.57
C GLN A 48 -9.80 -5.56 8.68
N VAL A 49 -9.15 -4.71 7.91
CA VAL A 49 -9.46 -3.28 7.87
C VAL A 49 -9.63 -2.83 6.42
N ALA A 50 -10.70 -2.08 6.15
CA ALA A 50 -10.92 -1.50 4.84
C ALA A 50 -9.86 -0.41 4.54
N GLY A 51 -9.42 -0.35 3.29
CA GLY A 51 -8.53 0.70 2.79
C GLY A 51 -8.85 1.07 1.35
N THR A 52 -8.20 2.11 0.87
CA THR A 52 -8.31 2.57 -0.52
C THR A 52 -6.93 2.48 -1.16
N LEU A 53 -6.84 1.75 -2.27
CA LEU A 53 -5.66 1.72 -3.11
C LEU A 53 -5.63 3.00 -3.96
N GLU A 54 -4.57 3.79 -3.81
CA GLU A 54 -4.38 5.08 -4.47
C GLU A 54 -2.91 5.34 -4.81
N ARG A 55 -2.61 6.54 -5.32
CA ARG A 55 -1.22 7.00 -5.49
C ARG A 55 -0.63 7.44 -4.17
N ALA A 56 0.66 7.14 -3.96
CA ALA A 56 1.36 7.34 -2.69
C ALA A 56 1.50 8.82 -2.22
N GLY A 57 1.00 9.77 -3.01
CA GLY A 57 0.92 11.18 -2.64
C GLY A 57 0.58 12.07 -3.82
N SER A 58 0.13 13.28 -3.51
CA SER A 58 -0.11 14.36 -4.46
C SER A 58 0.44 15.67 -3.93
N CYS A 59 0.88 16.55 -4.82
CA CYS A 59 1.27 17.90 -4.46
C CYS A 59 0.91 18.90 -5.56
N THR A 60 0.84 20.16 -5.17
CA THR A 60 0.79 21.28 -6.10
C THR A 60 2.21 21.82 -6.28
N LEU A 61 2.70 21.80 -7.51
CA LEU A 61 3.96 22.45 -7.87
C LEU A 61 3.74 23.95 -7.99
N VAL A 62 4.53 24.71 -7.26
CA VAL A 62 4.57 26.17 -7.35
C VAL A 62 5.82 26.64 -8.09
N SER A 63 5.70 27.75 -8.80
CA SER A 63 6.83 28.39 -9.45
C SER A 63 7.77 28.99 -8.41
N GLN A 64 9.07 28.74 -8.59
CA GLN A 64 10.18 29.33 -7.82
C GLN A 64 10.89 30.44 -8.60
N GLN A 65 10.37 30.82 -9.77
CA GLN A 65 10.95 31.86 -10.61
C GLN A 65 10.78 33.22 -9.96
N SER A 66 11.74 34.13 -10.17
CA SER A 66 11.61 35.52 -9.69
C SER A 66 10.67 36.34 -10.57
N ALA A 67 10.59 36.01 -11.86
CA ALA A 67 9.72 36.61 -12.87
C ALA A 67 9.62 35.67 -14.07
N GLY A 68 8.82 36.05 -15.07
CA GLY A 68 8.69 35.35 -16.34
C GLY A 68 7.27 34.88 -16.62
N THR A 69 7.09 34.26 -17.78
CA THR A 69 5.80 33.78 -18.29
C THR A 69 5.86 32.28 -18.52
N VAL A 70 4.86 31.55 -18.06
CA VAL A 70 4.71 30.13 -18.37
C VAL A 70 4.49 30.00 -19.88
N THR A 71 5.35 29.25 -20.56
CA THR A 71 5.34 29.16 -22.03
C THR A 71 4.82 27.82 -22.52
N GLU A 72 5.16 26.73 -21.83
CA GLU A 72 4.69 25.38 -22.16
C GLU A 72 4.48 24.55 -20.89
N LEU A 73 3.46 23.67 -20.91
CA LEU A 73 3.20 22.70 -19.86
C LEU A 73 2.86 21.33 -20.46
N PRO A 74 3.28 20.23 -19.81
CA PRO A 74 2.88 18.88 -20.20
C PRO A 74 1.38 18.65 -20.00
N ALA A 75 0.77 17.83 -20.86
CA ALA A 75 -0.64 17.48 -20.75
C ALA A 75 -0.93 16.65 -19.47
N PRO A 76 -2.13 16.75 -18.89
CA PRO A 76 -2.57 15.83 -17.84
C PRO A 76 -2.41 14.37 -18.26
N GLY A 77 -1.87 13.55 -17.35
CA GLY A 77 -1.51 12.16 -17.59
C GLY A 77 -0.05 11.93 -17.98
N ALA A 78 0.68 12.98 -18.39
CA ALA A 78 2.12 12.87 -18.66
C ALA A 78 2.89 12.44 -17.41
N VAL A 79 3.88 11.57 -17.61
CA VAL A 79 4.80 11.13 -16.55
C VAL A 79 6.14 11.79 -16.80
N VAL A 80 6.71 12.42 -15.76
CA VAL A 80 7.98 13.12 -15.82
C VAL A 80 8.97 12.46 -14.85
N GLY A 81 10.10 12.00 -15.41
CA GLY A 81 11.19 11.35 -14.71
C GLY A 81 12.36 12.28 -14.37
N ARG A 82 13.40 11.71 -13.75
CA ARG A 82 14.61 12.44 -13.36
C ARG A 82 15.31 13.06 -14.57
N GLY A 83 15.60 14.36 -14.50
CA GLY A 83 16.28 15.14 -15.53
C GLY A 83 15.37 15.63 -16.67
N GLU A 84 14.13 15.14 -16.73
CA GLU A 84 13.15 15.53 -17.73
C GLU A 84 12.52 16.89 -17.40
N VAL A 85 11.87 17.50 -18.39
CA VAL A 85 11.28 18.84 -18.27
C VAL A 85 9.90 18.75 -17.63
N LEU A 86 9.66 19.55 -16.60
CA LEU A 86 8.36 19.69 -15.93
C LEU A 86 7.47 20.72 -16.62
N TYR A 87 8.03 21.86 -17.01
CA TYR A 87 7.36 22.96 -17.71
C TYR A 87 8.40 23.96 -18.21
N TRP A 88 7.97 24.97 -18.98
CA TRP A 88 8.85 26.01 -19.51
C TRP A 88 8.43 27.40 -19.03
N VAL A 89 9.41 28.25 -18.76
CA VAL A 89 9.24 29.66 -18.43
C VAL A 89 10.12 30.48 -19.35
N ASP A 90 9.55 31.45 -20.07
CA ASP A 90 10.25 32.26 -21.07
C ASP A 90 11.04 31.43 -22.11
N GLY A 91 10.56 30.22 -22.43
CA GLY A 91 11.23 29.28 -23.33
C GLY A 91 12.35 28.45 -22.67
N GLU A 92 12.68 28.69 -21.40
CA GLU A 92 13.69 27.94 -20.65
C GLU A 92 13.04 26.78 -19.87
N PRO A 93 13.59 25.55 -19.95
CA PRO A 93 13.01 24.38 -19.31
C PRO A 93 13.29 24.35 -17.81
N VAL A 94 12.25 24.14 -17.01
CA VAL A 94 12.35 23.78 -15.59
C VAL A 94 12.35 22.27 -15.46
N ARG A 95 13.42 21.68 -14.92
CA ARG A 95 13.61 20.22 -14.91
C ARG A 95 13.35 19.57 -13.56
N LEU A 96 12.89 18.33 -13.59
CA LEU A 96 12.69 17.51 -12.39
C LEU A 96 14.01 16.90 -11.92
N LEU A 97 14.41 17.18 -10.69
CA LEU A 97 15.41 16.39 -9.98
C LEU A 97 14.80 15.78 -8.72
N TYR A 98 15.38 14.71 -8.20
CA TYR A 98 14.82 14.03 -7.03
C TYR A 98 15.38 14.58 -5.72
N GLY A 99 14.50 14.94 -4.80
CA GLY A 99 14.88 15.50 -3.50
C GLY A 99 13.67 15.74 -2.61
N THR A 100 13.91 15.82 -1.31
CA THR A 100 12.87 16.10 -0.31
C THR A 100 12.85 17.57 0.12
N GLN A 101 13.91 18.32 -0.17
CA GLN A 101 14.00 19.75 0.11
C GLN A 101 13.84 20.54 -1.19
N ALA A 102 12.96 21.53 -1.20
CA ALA A 102 12.77 22.41 -2.34
C ALA A 102 14.04 23.22 -2.66
N ALA A 103 14.25 23.54 -3.93
CA ALA A 103 15.29 24.49 -4.34
C ALA A 103 14.90 25.90 -3.87
N TRP A 104 15.81 26.58 -3.18
CA TRP A 104 15.57 27.90 -2.57
C TRP A 104 16.66 28.92 -2.88
N ARG A 105 17.73 28.52 -3.57
CA ARG A 105 18.84 29.37 -3.99
C ARG A 105 19.46 28.88 -5.30
N THR A 106 20.26 29.73 -5.92
CA THR A 106 21.16 29.35 -7.01
C THR A 106 22.27 28.44 -6.48
N LEU A 107 22.60 27.39 -7.23
CA LEU A 107 23.69 26.46 -6.93
C LEU A 107 24.87 26.74 -7.88
N ALA A 108 25.98 27.19 -7.30
CA ALA A 108 27.18 27.63 -8.01
C ALA A 108 28.41 27.45 -7.11
N VAL A 109 29.60 27.64 -7.68
CA VAL A 109 30.85 27.69 -6.89
C VAL A 109 30.74 28.78 -5.83
N GLY A 110 31.10 28.46 -4.58
CA GLY A 110 31.09 29.39 -3.44
C GLY A 110 29.79 29.44 -2.65
N VAL A 111 28.77 28.65 -3.00
CA VAL A 111 27.58 28.49 -2.14
C VAL A 111 27.92 27.72 -0.87
N SER A 112 27.21 28.02 0.22
CA SER A 112 27.39 27.27 1.47
C SER A 112 26.94 25.82 1.32
N GLU A 113 27.47 24.95 2.18
CA GLU A 113 27.07 23.54 2.24
C GLU A 113 25.56 23.40 2.51
N GLY A 114 24.96 22.30 2.03
CA GLY A 114 23.55 22.02 2.28
C GLY A 114 23.00 20.74 1.65
N THR A 115 21.85 20.32 2.15
CA THR A 115 21.09 19.16 1.63
C THR A 115 20.71 19.32 0.16
N ASP A 116 20.49 20.55 -0.30
CA ASP A 116 20.20 20.89 -1.70
C ASP A 116 21.39 20.55 -2.62
N VAL A 117 22.61 20.80 -2.17
CA VAL A 117 23.84 20.37 -2.87
C VAL A 117 23.96 18.85 -2.84
N LEU A 118 23.77 18.22 -1.68
CA LEU A 118 23.84 16.76 -1.55
C LEU A 118 22.86 16.04 -2.49
N GLN A 119 21.61 16.47 -2.53
CA GLN A 119 20.61 15.87 -3.42
C GLN A 119 20.91 16.21 -4.89
N LEU A 120 21.41 17.39 -5.23
CA LEU A 120 21.89 17.70 -6.59
C LEU A 120 22.97 16.70 -7.02
N LYS A 121 24.02 16.49 -6.22
CA LYS A 121 25.10 15.56 -6.56
C LYS A 121 24.61 14.12 -6.69
N ARG A 122 23.65 13.70 -5.87
CA ARG A 122 22.97 12.39 -6.02
C ARG A 122 22.27 12.26 -7.37
N ASN A 123 21.62 13.33 -7.83
CA ASN A 123 20.98 13.36 -9.14
C ASN A 123 21.99 13.31 -10.27
N LEU A 124 23.01 14.18 -10.25
CA LEU A 124 24.05 14.22 -11.29
C LEU A 124 24.73 12.85 -11.45
N ARG A 125 25.12 12.22 -10.34
CA ARG A 125 25.69 10.87 -10.35
C ARG A 125 24.75 9.84 -10.96
N ALA A 126 23.46 9.87 -10.59
CA ALA A 126 22.49 8.91 -11.10
C ALA A 126 22.12 9.15 -12.57
N LEU A 127 22.25 10.38 -13.05
CA LEU A 127 22.15 10.74 -14.46
C LEU A 127 23.44 10.45 -15.25
N GLY A 128 24.50 9.99 -14.57
CA GLY A 128 25.78 9.62 -15.18
C GLY A 128 26.81 10.75 -15.30
N PHE A 129 26.52 11.94 -14.77
CA PHE A 129 27.42 13.09 -14.80
C PHE A 129 28.27 13.11 -13.53
N THR A 130 29.48 12.55 -13.61
CA THR A 130 30.35 12.33 -12.44
C THR A 130 31.67 13.10 -12.49
N ALA A 131 31.85 14.04 -13.42
CA ALA A 131 33.11 14.76 -13.62
C ALA A 131 34.31 13.79 -13.73
N ASP A 132 34.16 12.78 -14.60
CA ASP A 132 35.17 11.74 -14.84
C ASP A 132 35.56 10.95 -13.56
N GLY A 133 34.59 10.79 -12.65
CA GLY A 133 34.75 10.09 -11.37
C GLY A 133 35.17 10.99 -10.20
N ALA A 134 35.41 12.29 -10.43
CA ALA A 134 35.79 13.23 -9.38
C ALA A 134 34.62 13.64 -8.46
N LEU A 135 33.36 13.47 -8.91
CA LEU A 135 32.18 13.90 -8.16
C LEU A 135 31.98 13.06 -6.88
N LYS A 136 32.31 13.65 -5.74
CA LYS A 136 31.99 13.11 -4.41
C LYS A 136 30.58 13.53 -3.99
N VAL A 137 29.78 12.60 -3.49
CA VAL A 137 28.41 12.89 -3.07
C VAL A 137 28.37 13.23 -1.59
N ASN A 138 28.65 14.50 -1.33
CA ASN A 138 28.55 15.23 -0.08
C ASN A 138 27.71 16.51 -0.28
N ASP A 139 27.59 17.32 0.75
CA ASP A 139 26.84 18.58 0.83
C ASP A 139 27.64 19.83 0.44
N GLU A 140 28.92 19.70 0.09
CA GLU A 140 29.80 20.81 -0.32
C GLU A 140 29.76 21.04 -1.83
N PHE A 141 29.62 22.28 -2.31
CA PHE A 141 29.67 22.56 -3.75
C PHE A 141 31.12 22.82 -4.19
N ASP A 142 31.76 21.80 -4.76
CA ASP A 142 33.15 21.84 -5.25
C ASP A 142 33.23 22.03 -6.78
N TRP A 143 34.46 22.19 -7.28
CA TRP A 143 34.72 22.31 -8.73
C TRP A 143 34.21 21.09 -9.52
N ALA A 144 34.29 19.88 -8.95
CA ALA A 144 33.83 18.66 -9.59
C ALA A 144 32.30 18.70 -9.79
N THR A 145 31.57 19.35 -8.88
CA THR A 145 30.13 19.60 -9.02
C THR A 145 29.85 20.55 -10.18
N ALA A 146 30.59 21.65 -10.30
CA ALA A 146 30.46 22.57 -11.42
C ALA A 146 30.69 21.86 -12.76
N VAL A 147 31.76 21.06 -12.88
CA VAL A 147 32.05 20.27 -14.08
C VAL A 147 30.95 19.25 -14.38
N ALA A 148 30.42 18.57 -13.37
CA ALA A 148 29.30 17.65 -13.57
C ALA A 148 28.03 18.37 -14.08
N ILE A 149 27.77 19.60 -13.61
CA ILE A 149 26.69 20.44 -14.13
C ILE A 149 26.95 20.84 -15.59
N GLU A 150 28.17 21.24 -15.94
CA GLU A 150 28.54 21.56 -17.34
C GLU A 150 28.33 20.36 -18.26
N GLN A 151 28.75 19.16 -17.83
CA GLN A 151 28.52 17.92 -18.58
C GLN A 151 27.03 17.66 -18.78
N TRP A 152 26.22 17.86 -17.74
CA TRP A 152 24.77 17.72 -17.83
C TRP A 152 24.14 18.76 -18.76
N GLN A 153 24.50 20.03 -18.61
CA GLN A 153 24.04 21.14 -19.47
C GLN A 153 24.38 20.88 -20.94
N ARG A 154 25.61 20.42 -21.22
CA ARG A 154 26.03 20.03 -22.57
C ARG A 154 25.15 18.91 -23.15
N ALA A 155 24.82 17.90 -22.35
CA ALA A 155 23.92 16.82 -22.78
C ALA A 155 22.51 17.33 -23.10
N GLN A 156 22.07 18.43 -22.46
CA GLN A 156 20.82 19.12 -22.76
C GLN A 156 20.93 20.18 -23.87
N ARG A 157 22.11 20.33 -24.49
CA ARG A 157 22.40 21.39 -25.48
C ARG A 157 22.23 22.81 -24.92
N ALA A 158 22.39 22.98 -23.62
CA ALA A 158 22.36 24.28 -22.93
C ALA A 158 23.78 24.87 -22.81
N ALA A 159 23.86 26.15 -22.45
CA ALA A 159 25.12 26.79 -22.10
C ALA A 159 25.77 26.08 -20.89
N GLN A 160 27.06 25.76 -21.01
CA GLN A 160 27.84 25.06 -20.00
C GLN A 160 28.37 26.07 -18.98
N THR A 161 27.51 26.52 -18.08
CA THR A 161 27.83 27.54 -17.08
C THR A 161 28.38 26.95 -15.78
N GLY A 162 28.12 25.65 -15.52
CA GLY A 162 28.41 25.04 -14.22
C GLY A 162 27.55 25.58 -13.07
N VAL A 163 26.53 26.37 -13.41
CA VAL A 163 25.64 27.07 -12.47
C VAL A 163 24.20 26.63 -12.72
N LEU A 164 23.45 26.39 -11.64
CA LEU A 164 22.01 26.16 -11.68
C LEU A 164 21.28 27.31 -10.97
N PRO A 165 20.73 28.27 -11.74
CA PRO A 165 19.91 29.33 -11.18
C PRO A 165 18.69 28.78 -10.45
N LEU A 166 18.25 29.47 -9.39
CA LEU A 166 16.94 29.19 -8.78
C LEU A 166 15.85 29.26 -9.86
N GLY A 167 14.93 28.29 -9.85
CA GLY A 167 13.86 28.17 -10.84
C GLY A 167 14.21 27.32 -12.06
N SER A 168 15.48 26.99 -12.31
CA SER A 168 15.87 26.08 -13.42
C SER A 168 15.55 24.60 -13.15
N ILE A 169 15.34 24.25 -11.89
CA ILE A 169 15.01 22.89 -11.44
C ILE A 169 13.94 22.92 -10.34
N ALA A 170 13.20 21.83 -10.21
CA ALA A 170 12.38 21.55 -9.05
C ALA A 170 12.76 20.18 -8.46
N PHE A 171 12.87 20.13 -7.13
CA PHE A 171 13.13 18.89 -6.41
C PHE A 171 11.81 18.27 -5.93
N LEU A 172 11.52 17.05 -6.39
CA LEU A 172 10.37 16.25 -5.93
C LEU A 172 10.83 14.86 -5.47
N PRO A 173 10.06 14.12 -4.67
CA PRO A 173 10.51 12.85 -4.09
C PRO A 173 10.83 11.74 -5.10
N GLY A 174 10.35 11.83 -6.34
CA GLY A 174 10.53 10.80 -7.37
C GLY A 174 9.88 11.18 -8.69
N THR A 175 9.59 10.17 -9.52
CA THR A 175 8.80 10.33 -10.74
C THR A 175 7.40 10.83 -10.40
N VAL A 176 6.92 11.78 -11.20
CA VAL A 176 5.60 12.38 -11.01
C VAL A 176 4.74 12.22 -12.23
N ARG A 177 3.43 12.13 -12.01
CA ARG A 177 2.41 12.19 -13.03
C ARG A 177 1.68 13.52 -12.93
N VAL A 178 1.46 14.17 -14.05
CA VAL A 178 0.69 15.43 -14.13
C VAL A 178 -0.79 15.09 -13.97
N THR A 179 -1.44 15.64 -12.94
CA THR A 179 -2.87 15.46 -12.71
C THR A 179 -3.69 16.61 -13.26
N ALA A 180 -3.15 17.84 -13.22
CA ALA A 180 -3.80 19.04 -13.73
C ALA A 180 -2.79 20.09 -14.15
N GLN A 181 -3.16 20.91 -15.14
CA GLN A 181 -2.53 22.19 -15.42
C GLN A 181 -3.27 23.25 -14.60
N LEU A 182 -2.55 23.92 -13.70
CA LEU A 182 -3.13 24.96 -12.83
C LEU A 182 -2.82 26.36 -13.37
N ALA A 183 -1.74 26.49 -14.13
CA ALA A 183 -1.43 27.64 -14.97
C ALA A 183 -1.62 27.28 -16.45
N LEU A 184 -1.84 28.30 -17.28
CA LEU A 184 -1.90 28.21 -18.74
C LEU A 184 -0.69 28.90 -19.38
N PRO A 185 -0.33 28.53 -20.63
CA PRO A 185 0.62 29.32 -21.40
C PRO A 185 0.18 30.79 -21.49
N GLY A 186 1.10 31.71 -21.17
CA GLY A 186 0.84 33.14 -21.06
C GLY A 186 0.68 33.64 -19.62
N ASP A 187 0.43 32.76 -18.66
CA ASP A 187 0.29 33.15 -17.26
C ASP A 187 1.63 33.58 -16.63
N PRO A 188 1.59 34.50 -15.64
CA PRO A 188 2.79 34.92 -14.94
C PRO A 188 3.36 33.79 -14.05
N ALA A 189 4.64 33.49 -14.20
CA ALA A 189 5.36 32.46 -13.44
C ALA A 189 5.94 33.00 -12.11
N LEU A 190 5.27 33.94 -11.43
CA LEU A 190 5.75 34.57 -10.20
C LEU A 190 5.96 33.57 -9.05
N PRO A 191 6.77 33.91 -8.02
CA PRO A 191 6.93 33.07 -6.84
C PRO A 191 5.59 32.73 -6.20
N GLY A 192 5.33 31.43 -6.01
CA GLY A 192 4.09 30.94 -5.39
C GLY A 192 2.92 30.72 -6.36
N THR A 193 3.04 31.08 -7.64
CA THR A 193 2.06 30.69 -8.67
C THR A 193 1.95 29.17 -8.72
N GLN A 194 0.74 28.63 -8.65
CA GLN A 194 0.50 27.19 -8.81
C GLN A 194 0.56 26.83 -10.30
N VAL A 195 1.46 25.93 -10.68
CA VAL A 195 1.74 25.60 -12.09
C VAL A 195 1.12 24.28 -12.48
N LEU A 196 1.39 23.22 -11.70
CA LEU A 196 0.93 21.85 -11.97
C LEU A 196 0.36 21.19 -10.72
N GLY A 197 -0.72 20.43 -10.89
CA GLY A 197 -1.08 19.36 -9.98
C GLY A 197 -0.28 18.11 -10.32
N LEU A 198 0.34 17.48 -9.33
CA LEU A 198 1.19 16.31 -9.50
C LEU A 198 0.77 15.19 -8.55
N SER A 199 0.93 13.94 -8.99
CA SER A 199 0.82 12.76 -8.15
C SER A 199 2.06 11.88 -8.27
N SER A 200 2.33 11.07 -7.26
CA SER A 200 3.30 9.98 -7.37
C SER A 200 2.85 8.98 -8.45
N THR A 201 3.81 8.30 -9.08
CA THR A 201 3.52 7.10 -9.88
C THR A 201 3.43 5.83 -9.03
N ASP A 202 3.90 5.87 -7.79
CA ASP A 202 3.87 4.72 -6.89
C ASP A 202 2.47 4.53 -6.31
N LEU A 203 2.03 3.27 -6.23
CA LEU A 203 0.78 2.90 -5.57
C LEU A 203 1.00 2.72 -4.06
N ALA A 204 0.01 3.12 -3.28
CA ALA A 204 -0.06 2.87 -1.85
C ALA A 204 -1.51 2.59 -1.44
N VAL A 205 -1.71 1.91 -0.33
CA VAL A 205 -3.01 1.77 0.31
C VAL A 205 -3.10 2.77 1.46
N SER A 206 -4.16 3.56 1.47
CA SER A 206 -4.54 4.44 2.58
C SER A 206 -5.61 3.74 3.41
N VAL A 207 -5.32 3.53 4.69
CA VAL A 207 -6.19 2.84 5.63
C VAL A 207 -6.61 3.81 6.73
N PRO A 208 -7.90 4.15 6.86
CA PRO A 208 -8.40 4.91 8.00
C PRO A 208 -8.51 3.98 9.21
N LEU A 209 -7.41 3.83 9.96
CA LEU A 209 -7.32 2.87 11.07
C LEU A 209 -8.05 3.38 12.31
N ASP A 210 -8.81 2.50 12.98
CA ASP A 210 -9.39 2.81 14.29
C ASP A 210 -8.27 3.07 15.33
N PRO A 211 -8.36 4.12 16.17
CA PRO A 211 -7.37 4.41 17.19
C PRO A 211 -7.10 3.27 18.18
N SER A 212 -8.07 2.40 18.43
CA SER A 212 -7.91 1.19 19.26
C SER A 212 -6.93 0.19 18.64
N LEU A 213 -6.93 0.10 17.30
CA LEU A 213 -6.04 -0.77 16.54
C LEU A 213 -4.64 -0.19 16.34
N ARG A 214 -4.43 1.10 16.62
CA ARG A 214 -3.12 1.75 16.46
C ARG A 214 -1.99 1.05 17.22
N GLN A 215 -2.28 0.45 18.37
CA GLN A 215 -1.27 -0.24 19.16
C GLN A 215 -0.74 -1.51 18.47
N LEU A 216 -1.51 -2.07 17.53
CA LEU A 216 -1.16 -3.26 16.76
C LEU A 216 -0.26 -2.95 15.55
N VAL A 217 -0.15 -1.69 15.13
CA VAL A 217 0.51 -1.31 13.88
C VAL A 217 1.72 -0.42 14.12
N ARG A 218 2.86 -0.80 13.53
CA ARG A 218 4.11 -0.03 13.52
C ARG A 218 4.57 0.20 12.09
N VAL A 219 5.30 1.30 11.89
CA VAL A 219 6.00 1.53 10.63
C VAL A 219 7.02 0.40 10.44
N GLY A 220 6.97 -0.22 9.27
CA GLY A 220 7.77 -1.39 8.91
C GLY A 220 7.03 -2.72 9.03
N ASP A 221 5.85 -2.78 9.63
CA ASP A 221 5.09 -4.02 9.73
C ASP A 221 4.64 -4.52 8.35
N ARG A 222 4.63 -5.85 8.21
CA ARG A 222 4.15 -6.52 7.01
C ARG A 222 2.66 -6.78 7.13
N VAL A 223 1.96 -6.55 6.04
CA VAL A 223 0.52 -6.80 5.91
C VAL A 223 0.24 -7.54 4.62
N GLN A 224 -0.93 -8.17 4.54
CA GLN A 224 -1.47 -8.68 3.28
C GLN A 224 -2.59 -7.74 2.81
N ILE A 225 -2.59 -7.40 1.54
CA ILE A 225 -3.61 -6.56 0.91
C ILE A 225 -4.41 -7.47 -0.02
N GLN A 226 -5.71 -7.59 0.22
CA GLN A 226 -6.63 -8.28 -0.66
C GLN A 226 -7.19 -7.29 -1.68
N LEU A 227 -6.89 -7.57 -2.94
CA LEU A 227 -7.35 -6.79 -4.09
C LEU A 227 -8.81 -7.16 -4.41
N PRO A 228 -9.54 -6.30 -5.16
CA PRO A 228 -10.94 -6.53 -5.51
C PRO A 228 -11.18 -7.83 -6.28
N GLU A 229 -10.16 -8.31 -7.00
CA GLU A 229 -10.20 -9.56 -7.76
C GLU A 229 -9.98 -10.81 -6.87
N GLY A 230 -9.91 -10.64 -5.54
CA GLY A 230 -9.69 -11.71 -4.56
C GLY A 230 -8.22 -12.11 -4.38
N GLN A 231 -7.32 -11.66 -5.26
CA GLN A 231 -5.88 -11.90 -5.16
C GLN A 231 -5.27 -11.14 -3.97
N THR A 232 -4.27 -11.72 -3.32
CA THR A 232 -3.53 -11.07 -2.22
C THR A 232 -2.13 -10.64 -2.65
N THR A 233 -1.75 -9.41 -2.26
CA THR A 233 -0.41 -8.88 -2.44
C THR A 233 0.19 -8.48 -1.09
N PRO A 234 1.46 -8.83 -0.82
CA PRO A 234 2.15 -8.34 0.37
C PRO A 234 2.38 -6.83 0.29
N GLY A 235 2.34 -6.19 1.45
CA GLY A 235 2.66 -4.78 1.61
C GLY A 235 3.36 -4.49 2.94
N ARG A 236 3.78 -3.24 3.10
CA ARG A 236 4.47 -2.74 4.29
C ARG A 236 3.93 -1.40 4.72
N VAL A 237 3.72 -1.23 6.02
CA VAL A 237 3.35 0.06 6.61
C VAL A 237 4.52 1.03 6.50
N ILE A 238 4.33 2.15 5.79
CA ILE A 238 5.40 3.15 5.56
C ILE A 238 5.17 4.44 6.35
N ARG A 239 3.94 4.73 6.76
CA ARG A 239 3.60 5.93 7.54
C ARG A 239 2.35 5.68 8.36
N ILE A 240 2.35 6.22 9.58
CA ILE A 240 1.17 6.33 10.43
C ILE A 240 0.98 7.82 10.70
N GLY A 241 -0.20 8.34 10.37
CA GLY A 241 -0.56 9.74 10.55
C GLY A 241 -0.58 10.16 12.01
N ALA A 242 -0.30 11.44 12.24
CA ALA A 242 -0.40 12.03 13.56
C ALA A 242 -1.86 12.40 13.86
N GLY A 243 -2.59 11.50 14.49
CA GLY A 243 -3.91 11.79 15.06
C GLY A 243 -5.08 11.66 14.09
N ALA A 244 -6.27 11.81 14.67
CA ALA A 244 -7.53 11.51 14.04
C ALA A 244 -7.91 12.49 12.93
N THR A 245 -8.00 12.01 11.70
CA THR A 245 -8.70 12.72 10.63
C THR A 245 -10.14 12.24 10.57
N ALA A 246 -11.08 13.17 10.75
CA ALA A 246 -12.45 12.98 10.30
C ALA A 246 -12.46 13.12 8.78
N GLU A 247 -12.95 12.12 8.05
CA GLU A 247 -13.21 12.25 6.62
C GLU A 247 -14.13 13.46 6.40
N THR A 248 -13.58 14.53 5.82
CA THR A 248 -14.38 15.66 5.40
C THR A 248 -14.89 15.32 4.01
N GLY A 249 -16.10 14.76 3.94
CA GLY A 249 -16.82 14.58 2.69
C GLY A 249 -16.82 15.89 1.90
N GLN A 250 -16.25 15.84 0.71
CA GLN A 250 -16.19 16.97 -0.21
C GLN A 250 -17.62 17.36 -0.60
N THR A 251 -18.12 18.46 -0.04
CA THR A 251 -19.20 19.22 -0.66
C THR A 251 -18.59 20.50 -1.22
N SER A 252 -18.29 20.44 -2.51
CA SER A 252 -18.02 21.60 -3.34
C SER A 252 -19.22 22.53 -3.32
N SER A 253 -19.15 23.59 -2.51
CA SER A 253 -19.96 24.80 -2.68
C SER A 253 -19.02 25.99 -2.85
N ALA A 254 -19.06 26.53 -4.07
CA ALA A 254 -18.26 27.63 -4.55
C ALA A 254 -18.26 28.83 -3.60
N ARG A 255 -17.06 29.31 -3.24
CA ARG A 255 -16.87 30.66 -2.71
C ARG A 255 -16.63 31.60 -3.87
N SER A 256 -17.72 32.19 -4.36
CA SER A 256 -17.68 33.43 -5.14
C SER A 256 -17.38 34.58 -4.17
N GLY A 257 -16.35 35.36 -4.47
CA GLY A 257 -15.90 36.45 -3.61
C GLY A 257 -16.78 37.70 -3.68
N SER A 258 -16.71 38.51 -2.63
CA SER A 258 -16.66 39.98 -2.75
C SER A 258 -16.09 40.60 -1.46
N ALA A 259 -15.15 41.52 -1.64
CA ALA A 259 -14.50 42.29 -0.59
C ALA A 259 -15.45 43.27 0.12
N GLY A 260 -15.14 43.59 1.37
CA GLY A 260 -15.73 44.69 2.13
C GLY A 260 -15.04 44.87 3.47
N ALA A 261 -14.34 46.00 3.64
CA ALA A 261 -13.61 46.42 4.83
C ALA A 261 -14.53 46.89 5.98
N GLY A 262 -14.09 46.81 7.24
CA GLY A 262 -14.72 47.54 8.35
C GLY A 262 -14.47 47.00 9.77
N ALA A 263 -13.53 47.65 10.46
CA ALA A 263 -13.41 48.00 11.88
C ALA A 263 -14.16 47.26 13.04
N ALA A 264 -13.35 47.08 14.11
CA ALA A 264 -13.61 47.31 15.55
C ALA A 264 -14.30 46.26 16.44
N ALA A 265 -13.71 46.19 17.65
CA ALA A 265 -13.92 45.32 18.80
C ALA A 265 -15.34 45.21 19.35
N GLN A 266 -15.67 44.07 20.00
CA GLN A 266 -16.13 44.06 21.39
C GLN A 266 -16.10 42.66 22.02
N ALA A 267 -15.59 42.59 23.26
CA ALA A 267 -15.74 41.46 24.17
C ALA A 267 -17.12 41.50 24.83
N GLY A 268 -17.78 40.35 24.99
CA GLY A 268 -19.07 40.22 25.66
C GLY A 268 -19.48 38.76 25.84
N SER A 269 -19.76 38.41 27.09
CA SER A 269 -19.97 37.08 27.67
C SER A 269 -21.35 36.45 27.40
N SER A 270 -21.39 35.11 27.49
CA SER A 270 -22.52 34.20 27.84
C SER A 270 -23.73 34.19 26.90
N SER A 271 -24.33 33.05 26.53
CA SER A 271 -24.84 31.96 27.37
C SER A 271 -25.33 30.80 26.48
N ALA A 272 -25.64 29.68 27.14
CA ALA A 272 -25.99 28.36 26.61
C ALA A 272 -27.00 28.32 25.46
N GLY A 273 -26.72 27.43 24.51
CA GLY A 273 -27.68 26.86 23.56
C GLY A 273 -27.22 25.45 23.21
N GLY A 274 -27.89 24.45 23.80
CA GLY A 274 -27.65 23.05 23.48
C GLY A 274 -28.03 22.75 22.04
N ALA A 275 -27.10 22.12 21.31
CA ALA A 275 -27.38 21.46 20.04
C ALA A 275 -26.80 20.04 20.14
N GLN A 276 -27.71 19.08 20.23
CA GLN A 276 -27.46 17.66 20.16
C GLN A 276 -27.65 17.21 18.70
N ALA A 277 -26.86 16.22 18.30
CA ALA A 277 -26.97 15.35 17.12
C ALA A 277 -26.24 15.77 15.84
N GLY A 278 -25.26 14.91 15.53
CA GLY A 278 -24.55 14.79 14.26
C GLY A 278 -23.29 13.98 14.55
N GLY A 279 -23.43 12.66 14.71
CA GLY A 279 -22.29 11.77 14.94
C GLY A 279 -21.33 11.88 13.76
N GLY A 280 -20.31 12.73 13.91
CA GLY A 280 -19.23 12.85 12.95
C GLY A 280 -18.52 11.50 12.82
N PRO A 281 -17.86 11.23 11.67
CA PRO A 281 -17.12 10.01 11.49
C PRO A 281 -16.16 9.82 12.66
N SER A 282 -16.10 8.58 13.18
CA SER A 282 -15.19 8.25 14.27
C SER A 282 -13.78 8.71 13.91
N PRO A 283 -13.05 9.28 14.87
CA PRO A 283 -11.67 9.71 14.64
C PRO A 283 -10.83 8.55 14.08
N THR A 284 -10.26 8.66 12.87
CA THR A 284 -9.40 7.60 12.29
C THR A 284 -7.96 8.08 12.11
N VAL A 285 -7.01 7.16 12.28
CA VAL A 285 -5.58 7.43 12.08
C VAL A 285 -5.20 6.96 10.67
N PRO A 286 -4.79 7.85 9.76
CA PRO A 286 -4.48 7.45 8.39
C PRO A 286 -3.16 6.66 8.38
N VAL A 287 -3.20 5.43 7.88
CA VAL A 287 -2.04 4.56 7.72
C VAL A 287 -1.77 4.37 6.24
N MET A 288 -0.54 4.64 5.81
CA MET A 288 -0.10 4.43 4.44
C MET A 288 0.71 3.14 4.35
N ILE A 289 0.39 2.32 3.35
CA ILE A 289 1.00 1.01 3.13
C ILE A 289 1.53 0.97 1.70
N SER A 290 2.82 0.71 1.53
CA SER A 290 3.39 0.43 0.20
C SER A 290 3.13 -1.00 -0.20
N LEU A 291 2.95 -1.25 -1.50
CA LEU A 291 2.89 -2.60 -2.05
C LEU A 291 4.32 -3.11 -2.27
N ASP A 292 4.64 -4.32 -1.78
CA ASP A 292 5.92 -4.96 -2.08
C ASP A 292 5.94 -5.48 -3.54
N ARG A 293 4.76 -5.73 -4.13
CA ARG A 293 4.56 -6.11 -5.54
C ARG A 293 3.54 -5.21 -6.25
N PRO A 294 3.90 -3.96 -6.60
CA PRO A 294 2.98 -3.01 -7.24
C PRO A 294 2.45 -3.48 -8.62
N SER A 295 3.13 -4.44 -9.26
CA SER A 295 2.70 -5.05 -10.52
C SER A 295 1.34 -5.74 -10.44
N ASP A 296 0.99 -6.24 -9.25
CA ASP A 296 -0.21 -7.04 -9.02
C ASP A 296 -1.46 -6.16 -8.98
N ALA A 297 -1.28 -4.85 -8.76
CA ALA A 297 -2.34 -3.85 -8.70
C ALA A 297 -2.31 -2.89 -9.91
N ARG A 298 -1.71 -3.31 -11.03
CA ARG A 298 -1.62 -2.48 -12.24
C ARG A 298 -2.99 -2.09 -12.76
N GLY A 299 -3.15 -0.81 -13.08
CA GLY A 299 -4.40 -0.28 -13.62
C GLY A 299 -5.45 0.04 -12.56
N LEU A 300 -5.21 -0.29 -11.29
CA LEU A 300 -6.06 0.08 -10.18
C LEU A 300 -5.61 1.45 -9.61
N ASP A 301 -6.57 2.34 -9.42
CA ASP A 301 -6.38 3.64 -8.78
C ASP A 301 -7.72 4.08 -8.20
N GLN A 302 -7.75 4.53 -6.95
CA GLN A 302 -8.96 4.90 -6.21
C GLN A 302 -9.97 3.73 -6.08
N VAL A 303 -9.48 2.55 -5.68
CA VAL A 303 -10.29 1.33 -5.57
C VAL A 303 -10.28 0.80 -4.12
N PRO A 304 -11.44 0.37 -3.56
CA PRO A 304 -11.46 -0.22 -2.23
C PRO A 304 -10.68 -1.55 -2.18
N VAL A 305 -9.98 -1.77 -1.07
CA VAL A 305 -9.21 -2.99 -0.78
C VAL A 305 -9.39 -3.37 0.68
N GLU A 306 -9.08 -4.62 1.02
CA GLU A 306 -9.02 -5.07 2.42
C GLU A 306 -7.56 -5.29 2.84
N VAL A 307 -7.21 -4.85 4.03
CA VAL A 307 -5.88 -5.01 4.62
C VAL A 307 -5.98 -5.94 5.81
N LEU A 308 -5.24 -7.04 5.73
CA LEU A 308 -5.11 -8.05 6.78
C LEU A 308 -3.89 -7.67 7.64
N ILE A 309 -4.16 -7.17 8.84
CA ILE A 309 -3.16 -6.78 9.84
C ILE A 309 -2.96 -7.96 10.78
N THR A 310 -1.74 -8.48 10.89
CA THR A 310 -1.44 -9.55 11.84
C THR A 310 -1.37 -9.00 13.26
N ASP A 311 -2.22 -9.50 14.15
CA ASP A 311 -2.20 -9.18 15.58
C ASP A 311 -1.16 -10.05 16.30
N THR A 312 -1.43 -11.34 16.38
CA THR A 312 -0.63 -12.29 17.16
C THR A 312 -0.28 -13.52 16.34
N VAL A 313 0.94 -14.04 16.51
CA VAL A 313 1.44 -15.24 15.81
C VAL A 313 1.85 -16.30 16.82
N HIS A 314 1.23 -17.47 16.74
CA HIS A 314 1.58 -18.64 17.54
C HIS A 314 2.29 -19.67 16.67
N ARG A 315 3.57 -19.94 16.96
CA ARG A 315 4.42 -20.85 16.18
C ARG A 315 4.46 -22.25 16.78
N GLY A 316 4.34 -23.25 15.91
CA GLY A 316 4.50 -24.65 16.29
C GLY A 316 3.36 -25.15 17.19
N VAL A 317 2.16 -24.59 17.06
CA VAL A 317 0.98 -25.03 17.81
C VAL A 317 0.26 -26.16 17.10
N LEU A 318 -0.54 -26.95 17.83
CA LEU A 318 -1.40 -27.95 17.22
C LEU A 318 -2.65 -27.26 16.67
N ALA A 319 -3.01 -27.58 15.44
CA ALA A 319 -4.17 -27.02 14.78
C ALA A 319 -5.05 -28.13 14.19
N VAL A 320 -6.36 -27.91 14.24
CA VAL A 320 -7.38 -28.76 13.63
C VAL A 320 -8.34 -27.90 12.80
N PRO A 321 -9.05 -28.47 11.82
CA PRO A 321 -10.12 -27.74 11.16
C PRO A 321 -11.18 -27.26 12.15
N ILE A 322 -11.74 -26.07 11.95
CA ILE A 322 -12.77 -25.50 12.83
C ILE A 322 -13.95 -26.46 12.96
N ALA A 323 -14.35 -27.11 11.86
CA ALA A 323 -15.43 -28.09 11.84
C ALA A 323 -15.16 -29.34 12.70
N ALA A 324 -13.91 -29.63 13.09
CA ALA A 324 -13.57 -30.73 13.99
C ALA A 324 -13.75 -30.39 15.48
N LEU A 325 -14.00 -29.11 15.81
CA LEU A 325 -14.18 -28.65 17.18
C LEU A 325 -15.62 -28.93 17.64
N LEU A 326 -15.77 -29.75 18.68
CA LEU A 326 -17.06 -30.13 19.26
C LEU A 326 -17.28 -29.37 20.57
N ALA A 327 -18.40 -28.66 20.67
CA ALA A 327 -18.82 -28.02 21.92
C ALA A 327 -19.42 -29.07 22.89
N LEU A 328 -18.94 -29.07 24.13
CA LEU A 328 -19.45 -29.92 25.20
C LEU A 328 -20.50 -29.17 26.04
N ALA A 329 -21.51 -29.89 26.54
CA ALA A 329 -22.46 -29.34 27.49
C ALA A 329 -21.73 -28.97 28.80
N GLY A 330 -21.60 -27.68 29.09
CA GLY A 330 -20.97 -27.19 30.33
C GLY A 330 -19.70 -26.35 30.17
N SER A 331 -19.45 -25.73 29.01
CA SER A 331 -18.38 -24.74 28.70
C SER A 331 -17.02 -25.25 28.20
N GLY A 332 -16.94 -26.51 27.77
CA GLY A 332 -15.71 -27.10 27.22
C GLY A 332 -15.76 -27.37 25.71
N TYR A 333 -14.59 -27.56 25.11
CA TYR A 333 -14.45 -28.04 23.74
C TYR A 333 -13.72 -29.38 23.71
N ALA A 334 -14.02 -30.20 22.70
CA ALA A 334 -13.32 -31.45 22.45
C ALA A 334 -13.07 -31.65 20.95
N VAL A 335 -12.10 -32.50 20.64
CA VAL A 335 -11.89 -33.03 19.30
C VAL A 335 -12.12 -34.53 19.38
N ALA A 336 -12.99 -35.06 18.54
CA ALA A 336 -13.14 -36.50 18.38
C ALA A 336 -11.98 -37.00 17.50
N VAL A 337 -11.14 -37.88 18.05
CA VAL A 337 -10.02 -38.48 17.32
C VAL A 337 -10.35 -39.94 17.04
N ASP A 338 -10.13 -40.36 15.80
CA ASP A 338 -10.18 -41.76 15.40
C ASP A 338 -8.79 -42.40 15.59
N GLU A 339 -8.68 -43.28 16.59
CA GLU A 339 -7.49 -44.11 16.83
C GLU A 339 -7.82 -45.56 16.47
N GLY A 340 -7.58 -45.92 15.20
CA GLY A 340 -7.71 -47.31 14.74
C GLY A 340 -9.14 -47.85 14.76
N GLY A 341 -10.15 -47.00 14.54
CA GLY A 341 -11.57 -47.36 14.53
C GLY A 341 -12.28 -47.09 15.87
N THR A 342 -11.57 -46.61 16.88
CA THR A 342 -12.15 -46.21 18.17
C THR A 342 -12.20 -44.70 18.28
N ARG A 343 -13.42 -44.17 18.39
CA ARG A 343 -13.68 -42.75 18.59
C ARG A 343 -13.38 -42.34 20.02
N THR A 344 -12.38 -41.47 20.20
CA THR A 344 -12.02 -40.92 21.51
C THR A 344 -12.24 -39.41 21.53
N LEU A 345 -13.09 -38.92 22.44
CA LEU A 345 -13.28 -37.49 22.67
C LEU A 345 -12.13 -36.96 23.54
N MET A 346 -11.27 -36.13 22.95
CA MET A 346 -10.19 -35.47 23.66
C MET A 346 -10.61 -34.04 24.04
N PRO A 347 -10.68 -33.68 25.33
CA PRO A 347 -10.92 -32.29 25.72
C PRO A 347 -9.75 -31.42 25.27
N VAL A 348 -10.08 -30.25 24.73
CA VAL A 348 -9.13 -29.26 24.21
C VAL A 348 -9.49 -27.86 24.71
N THR A 349 -8.47 -27.02 24.84
CA THR A 349 -8.66 -25.58 24.98
C THR A 349 -8.38 -24.92 23.63
N PRO A 350 -9.36 -24.27 22.99
CA PRO A 350 -9.13 -23.55 21.75
C PRO A 350 -8.33 -22.26 21.99
N GLY A 351 -7.52 -21.89 21.01
CA GLY A 351 -6.71 -20.67 20.98
C GLY A 351 -7.05 -19.80 19.77
N ILE A 352 -6.04 -19.45 18.98
CA ILE A 352 -6.17 -18.61 17.79
C ILE A 352 -6.89 -19.34 16.65
N PHE A 353 -7.68 -18.60 15.88
CA PHE A 353 -8.30 -19.03 14.63
C PHE A 353 -7.58 -18.38 13.45
N ASP A 354 -7.32 -19.16 12.41
CA ASP A 354 -6.63 -18.71 11.19
C ASP A 354 -7.20 -19.49 9.99
N GLY A 355 -7.95 -18.79 9.13
CA GLY A 355 -8.69 -19.38 8.03
C GLY A 355 -9.66 -20.47 8.49
N ASN A 356 -9.43 -21.72 8.06
CA ASN A 356 -10.23 -22.89 8.45
C ASN A 356 -9.63 -23.67 9.64
N LEU A 357 -8.56 -23.19 10.26
CA LEU A 357 -7.87 -23.87 11.35
C LEU A 357 -8.10 -23.15 12.68
N VAL A 358 -8.15 -23.95 13.75
CA VAL A 358 -8.16 -23.48 15.13
C VAL A 358 -7.02 -24.13 15.89
N GLU A 359 -6.28 -23.32 16.63
CA GLU A 359 -5.29 -23.78 17.61
C GLU A 359 -5.99 -24.55 18.72
N VAL A 360 -5.45 -25.71 19.06
CA VAL A 360 -5.95 -26.53 20.16
C VAL A 360 -4.81 -26.96 21.07
N SER A 361 -4.98 -26.75 22.37
CA SER A 361 -4.06 -27.24 23.39
C SER A 361 -4.69 -28.40 24.16
N SER A 362 -3.98 -29.52 24.23
CA SER A 362 -4.39 -30.67 25.04
C SER A 362 -3.19 -31.56 25.39
N PRO A 363 -3.10 -32.08 26.62
CA PRO A 363 -2.02 -32.99 27.02
C PRO A 363 -2.00 -34.30 26.22
N ARG A 364 -3.16 -34.73 25.70
CA ARG A 364 -3.35 -36.02 25.02
C ARG A 364 -3.27 -35.94 23.50
N LEU A 365 -3.43 -34.74 22.94
CA LEU A 365 -3.41 -34.54 21.49
C LEU A 365 -1.97 -34.49 20.96
N ARG A 366 -1.73 -35.06 19.79
CA ARG A 366 -0.43 -35.04 19.08
C ARG A 366 -0.65 -34.76 17.60
N ALA A 367 0.37 -34.17 16.96
CA ALA A 367 0.38 -34.03 15.52
C ALA A 367 0.35 -35.41 14.84
N GLY A 368 -0.38 -35.53 13.73
CA GLY A 368 -0.60 -36.78 13.00
C GLY A 368 -1.84 -37.57 13.42
N MET A 369 -2.44 -37.27 14.58
CA MET A 369 -3.74 -37.84 14.97
C MET A 369 -4.85 -37.42 13.99
N ARG A 370 -5.88 -38.25 13.82
CA ARG A 370 -6.99 -37.99 12.89
C ARG A 370 -8.22 -37.49 13.63
N ALA A 371 -8.50 -36.20 13.50
CA ALA A 371 -9.71 -35.57 14.01
C ALA A 371 -10.89 -35.81 13.07
N GLU A 372 -12.02 -36.26 13.60
CA GLU A 372 -13.27 -36.35 12.84
C GLU A 372 -13.80 -34.96 12.49
N VAL A 373 -14.25 -34.81 11.26
CA VAL A 373 -14.92 -33.64 10.71
C VAL A 373 -16.33 -34.08 10.31
N PRO A 374 -17.40 -33.48 10.85
CA PRO A 374 -18.75 -33.77 10.42
C PRO A 374 -18.88 -33.48 8.91
N SER A 375 -19.34 -34.46 8.14
CA SER A 375 -19.81 -34.21 6.78
C SER A 375 -21.14 -33.47 6.87
N SER A 376 -21.19 -32.26 6.31
CA SER A 376 -22.41 -31.45 6.21
C SER A 376 -23.43 -32.05 5.25
#